data_AF-A0A5C5CG43-F1
#
_entry.id   AF-A0A5C5CG43-F1
#
_cell.length_a   1.000
_cell.length_b   1.000
_cell.length_c   1.000
_cell.angle_alpha   90.00
_cell.angle_beta   90.00
_cell.angle_gamma   90.00
#
_symmetry.space_group_name_H-M   'P 1'
#
loop_
_entity.id
_entity.type
_entity.pdbx_description
1 polymer ?
#
loop_
_entity_poly.entity_id
_entity_poly.type
_entity_poly.pdbx_seq_one_letter_code
_entity_poly.pdbx_strand_id
1 'polypeptide(L)'
;MSDEQNTAPAELLALRASIDNIDAALIHMLAERFRCTKAVGVLKAERGLAPADPSREKRQVERLRALAVDAHLDPDFAEKFLNFIVKEVIRHHEHAAANHGGNTND
;
A
#
# COMPACT_ATOMS: atom_id res chain seq x y z
N MET A 1 -4.85 42.00 -27.18
CA MET A 1 -4.10 40.92 -27.85
C MET A 1 -2.87 40.71 -26.99
N SER A 2 -2.69 39.61 -26.27
CA SER A 2 -2.86 38.22 -26.68
C SER A 2 -3.01 37.34 -25.43
N ASP A 3 -4.18 36.72 -25.27
CA ASP A 3 -4.30 35.51 -24.44
C ASP A 3 -3.84 34.33 -25.31
N GLU A 4 -2.52 34.13 -25.35
CA GLU A 4 -1.95 32.87 -25.80
C GLU A 4 -2.14 31.87 -24.66
N GLN A 5 -3.36 31.35 -24.52
CA GLN A 5 -3.62 30.20 -23.66
C GLN A 5 -2.83 29.02 -24.22
N ASN A 6 -1.71 28.73 -23.56
CA ASN A 6 -0.87 27.57 -23.76
C ASN A 6 -1.68 26.31 -23.40
N THR A 7 -2.54 25.88 -24.32
CA THR A 7 -3.34 24.68 -24.18
C THR A 7 -2.44 23.49 -24.45
N ALA A 8 -2.31 22.63 -23.44
CA ALA A 8 -1.56 21.38 -23.57
C ALA A 8 -2.08 20.56 -24.76
N PRO A 9 -1.20 19.83 -25.48
CA PRO A 9 -1.62 18.96 -26.57
C PRO A 9 -2.72 17.98 -26.13
N ALA A 10 -3.69 17.71 -27.00
CA ALA A 10 -4.83 16.83 -26.69
C ALA A 10 -4.40 15.43 -26.23
N GLU A 11 -3.32 14.89 -26.81
CA GLU A 11 -2.73 13.61 -26.42
C GLU A 11 -2.23 13.62 -24.96
N LEU A 12 -1.59 14.72 -24.53
CA LEU A 12 -1.14 14.88 -23.15
C LEU A 12 -2.31 14.92 -22.17
N LEU A 13 -3.40 15.60 -22.54
CA LEU A 13 -4.62 15.65 -21.72
C LEU A 13 -5.27 14.26 -21.59
N ALA A 14 -5.35 13.50 -22.68
CA ALA A 14 -5.90 12.14 -22.67
C ALA A 14 -5.05 11.17 -21.82
N LEU A 15 -3.73 11.26 -21.90
CA LEU A 15 -2.83 10.47 -21.06
C LEU A 15 -2.98 10.82 -19.58
N ARG A 16 -3.11 12.11 -19.24
CA ARG A 16 -3.35 12.54 -17.85
C ARG A 16 -4.67 12.03 -17.30
N ALA A 17 -5.75 12.10 -18.08
CA ALA A 17 -7.03 11.52 -17.66
C ALA A 17 -6.94 10.01 -17.42
N SER A 18 -6.11 9.30 -18.19
CA SER A 18 -5.84 7.88 -17.96
C SER A 18 -5.04 7.63 -16.68
N ILE A 19 -4.05 8.48 -16.38
CA ILE A 19 -3.28 8.44 -15.13
C ILE A 19 -4.20 8.68 -13.93
N ASP A 20 -5.07 9.70 -13.98
CA ASP A 20 -6.00 10.00 -12.89
C ASP A 20 -6.92 8.81 -12.56
N ASN A 21 -7.36 8.08 -13.59
CA ASN A 21 -8.17 6.87 -13.41
C ASN A 21 -7.36 5.72 -12.77
N ILE A 22 -6.10 5.56 -13.16
CA ILE A 22 -5.20 4.56 -12.56
C ILE A 22 -4.95 4.91 -11.09
N ASP A 23 -4.70 6.18 -10.78
CA ASP A 23 -4.46 6.65 -9.42
C ASP A 23 -5.68 6.42 -8.52
N ALA A 24 -6.89 6.69 -9.01
CA ALA A 24 -8.12 6.38 -8.29
C ALA A 24 -8.22 4.87 -7.98
N ALA A 25 -7.93 4.01 -8.96
CA ALA A 25 -7.93 2.56 -8.76
C ALA A 25 -6.87 2.13 -7.73
N LEU A 26 -5.66 2.69 -7.79
CA LEU A 26 -4.58 2.42 -6.83
C LEU A 26 -5.02 2.76 -5.40
N ILE A 27 -5.67 3.90 -5.18
CA ILE A 27 -6.17 4.32 -3.87
C ILE A 27 -7.23 3.33 -3.34
N HIS A 28 -8.17 2.92 -4.17
CA HIS A 28 -9.19 1.94 -3.76
C HIS A 28 -8.57 0.57 -3.43
N MET A 29 -7.60 0.10 -4.22
CA MET A 29 -6.89 -1.15 -3.95
C MET A 29 -6.05 -1.09 -2.67
N LEU A 30 -5.40 0.05 -2.40
CA LEU A 30 -4.67 0.27 -1.15
C LEU A 30 -5.61 0.28 0.06
N ALA A 31 -6.76 0.96 -0.02
CA ALA A 31 -7.76 0.98 1.04
C ALA A 31 -8.22 -0.44 1.40
N GLU A 32 -8.52 -1.26 0.39
CA GLU A 32 -8.92 -2.65 0.59
C GLU A 32 -7.78 -3.50 1.17
N ARG A 33 -6.54 -3.31 0.68
CA ARG A 33 -5.37 -3.97 1.26
C ARG A 33 -5.21 -3.63 2.74
N PHE A 34 -5.37 -2.37 3.13
CA PHE A 34 -5.28 -1.95 4.53
C PHE A 34 -6.41 -2.49 5.39
N ARG A 35 -7.63 -2.62 4.85
CA ARG A 35 -8.75 -3.29 5.53
C ARG A 35 -8.38 -4.74 5.87
N CYS A 36 -7.84 -5.47 4.89
CA CYS A 36 -7.37 -6.85 5.09
C CYS A 36 -6.23 -6.94 6.11
N THR A 37 -5.22 -6.07 6.04
CA THR A 37 -4.13 -6.13 7.02
C THR A 37 -4.60 -5.83 8.43
N LYS A 38 -5.51 -4.86 8.63
CA LYS A 38 -6.15 -4.61 9.95
C LYS A 38 -6.81 -5.86 10.51
N ALA A 39 -7.60 -6.58 9.69
CA ALA A 39 -8.21 -7.84 10.09
C ALA A 39 -7.18 -8.92 10.47
N VAL A 40 -6.07 -9.01 9.72
CA VAL A 40 -4.94 -9.89 10.07
C VAL A 40 -4.33 -9.50 11.41
N GLY A 41 -4.19 -8.21 11.71
CA GLY A 41 -3.69 -7.72 12.99
C GLY A 41 -4.58 -8.13 14.17
N VAL A 42 -5.90 -7.95 14.04
CA VAL A 42 -6.89 -8.41 15.04
C VAL A 42 -6.77 -9.91 15.25
N LEU A 43 -6.78 -10.70 14.18
CA LEU A 43 -6.66 -12.15 14.25
C LEU A 43 -5.35 -12.62 14.91
N LYS A 44 -4.24 -11.92 14.64
CA LYS A 44 -2.96 -12.21 15.29
C LYS A 44 -3.02 -11.92 16.78
N ALA A 45 -3.60 -10.79 17.18
CA ALA A 45 -3.76 -10.43 18.58
C ALA A 45 -4.64 -11.44 19.35
N GLU A 46 -5.79 -11.82 18.79
CA GLU A 46 -6.70 -12.83 19.36
C GLU A 46 -6.02 -14.20 19.56
N ARG A 47 -5.05 -14.54 18.70
CA ARG A 47 -4.33 -15.82 18.73
C ARG A 47 -2.97 -15.75 19.40
N GLY A 48 -2.59 -14.61 20.00
CA GLY A 48 -1.28 -14.42 20.62
C GLY A 48 -0.10 -14.55 19.65
N LEU A 49 -0.31 -14.29 18.35
CA LEU A 49 0.72 -14.37 17.33
C LEU A 49 1.54 -13.08 17.25
N ALA A 50 2.82 -13.21 16.90
CA ALA A 50 3.70 -12.07 16.73
C ALA A 50 3.22 -11.12 15.61
N PRO A 51 3.27 -9.79 15.82
CA PRO A 51 2.93 -8.80 14.80
C PRO A 51 3.79 -8.94 13.53
N ALA A 52 5.09 -9.17 13.70
CA ALA A 52 6.04 -9.38 12.60
C ALA A 52 6.12 -10.86 12.19
N ASP A 53 6.31 -11.12 10.90
CA ASP A 53 6.61 -12.45 10.35
C ASP A 53 7.68 -12.30 9.27
N PRO A 54 8.97 -12.34 9.65
CA PRO A 54 10.08 -12.10 8.72
C PRO A 54 10.09 -13.07 7.53
N SER A 55 9.61 -14.30 7.73
CA SER A 55 9.53 -15.30 6.67
C SER A 55 8.47 -14.90 5.63
N ARG A 56 7.33 -14.39 6.09
CA ARG A 56 6.24 -13.93 5.22
C ARG A 56 6.62 -12.65 4.50
N GLU A 57 7.31 -11.74 5.18
CA GLU A 57 7.83 -10.49 4.62
C GLU A 57 8.82 -10.76 3.47
N LYS A 58 9.80 -11.65 3.70
CA LYS A 58 10.75 -12.07 2.65
C LYS A 58 10.04 -12.64 1.42
N ARG A 59 9.09 -13.55 1.60
CA ARG A 59 8.29 -14.12 0.48
C ARG A 59 7.46 -13.06 -0.25
N GLN A 60 6.98 -12.03 0.44
CA GLN A 60 6.24 -10.94 -0.19
C GLN A 60 7.16 -10.09 -1.08
N VAL A 61 8.35 -9.75 -0.59
CA VAL A 61 9.36 -9.02 -1.37
C VAL A 61 9.74 -9.79 -2.64
N GLU A 62 10.11 -11.07 -2.50
CA GLU A 62 10.49 -11.93 -3.63
C GLU A 62 9.38 -11.99 -4.70
N ARG A 63 8.13 -12.21 -4.28
CA ARG A 63 6.99 -12.26 -5.19
C ARG A 63 6.73 -10.91 -5.89
N LEU A 64 6.85 -9.80 -5.18
CA LEU A 64 6.60 -8.47 -5.77
C LEU A 64 7.70 -8.04 -6.72
N ARG A 65 8.96 -8.40 -6.43
CA ARG A 65 10.06 -8.20 -7.39
C ARG A 65 9.82 -8.98 -8.68
N ALA A 66 9.37 -10.24 -8.60
CA ALA A 66 9.02 -11.03 -9.78
C ALA A 66 7.87 -10.40 -10.58
N LEU A 67 6.79 -9.98 -9.93
CA LEU A 67 5.68 -9.29 -10.59
C LEU A 67 6.10 -7.97 -11.25
N ALA A 68 7.05 -7.25 -10.65
CA ALA A 68 7.59 -6.03 -11.23
C ALA A 68 8.34 -6.31 -12.53
N VAL A 69 9.20 -7.35 -12.55
CA VAL A 69 9.89 -7.79 -13.78
C VAL A 69 8.88 -8.12 -14.88
N ASP A 70 7.86 -8.93 -14.57
CA ASP A 70 6.83 -9.32 -15.54
C ASP A 70 6.04 -8.11 -16.08
N ALA A 71 5.82 -7.10 -15.23
CA ALA A 71 5.14 -5.86 -15.58
C ALA A 71 6.04 -4.79 -16.22
N HIS A 72 7.31 -5.09 -16.48
CA HIS A 72 8.31 -4.12 -16.97
C HIS A 72 8.50 -2.90 -16.05
N LEU A 73 8.32 -3.11 -14.74
CA LEU A 73 8.56 -2.14 -13.68
C LEU A 73 9.89 -2.44 -12.99
N ASP A 74 10.62 -1.41 -12.58
CA ASP A 74 11.85 -1.55 -11.79
C ASP A 74 11.57 -2.36 -10.49
N PRO A 75 12.20 -3.54 -10.30
CA PRO A 75 12.00 -4.35 -9.11
C PRO A 75 12.45 -3.66 -7.82
N ASP A 76 13.45 -2.79 -7.89
CA ASP A 76 13.94 -2.05 -6.72
C ASP A 76 12.94 -0.96 -6.31
N PHE A 77 12.29 -0.33 -7.29
CA PHE A 77 11.15 0.55 -7.03
C PHE A 77 9.97 -0.21 -6.39
N ALA A 78 9.61 -1.37 -6.93
CA ALA A 78 8.52 -2.19 -6.39
C ALA A 78 8.78 -2.62 -4.94
N GLU A 79 10.02 -2.99 -4.61
CA GLU A 79 10.43 -3.32 -3.26
C GLU A 79 10.35 -2.10 -2.32
N LYS A 80 10.85 -0.93 -2.74
CA LYS A 80 10.74 0.31 -1.95
C LYS A 80 9.28 0.66 -1.65
N PHE A 81 8.41 0.54 -2.65
CA PHE A 81 6.98 0.76 -2.50
C PHE A 81 6.36 -0.22 -1.50
N LEU A 82 6.65 -1.53 -1.62
CA LEU A 82 6.17 -2.52 -0.65
C LEU A 82 6.65 -2.20 0.77
N ASN A 83 7.93 -1.88 0.93
CA ASN A 83 8.51 -1.56 2.24
C ASN A 83 7.84 -0.34 2.87
N PHE A 84 7.49 0.67 2.07
CA PHE A 84 6.69 1.80 2.54
C PHE A 84 5.31 1.36 3.05
N ILE A 85 4.58 0.55 2.28
CA ILE A 85 3.25 0.07 2.68
C ILE A 85 3.32 -0.82 3.93
N VAL A 86 4.31 -1.72 4.04
CA VAL A 86 4.47 -2.62 5.19
C VAL A 86 4.75 -1.83 6.47
N LYS A 87 5.62 -0.80 6.41
CA LYS A 87 5.87 0.08 7.55
C LYS A 87 4.59 0.73 8.07
N GLU A 88 3.74 1.20 7.16
CA GLU A 88 2.47 1.82 7.53
C GLU A 88 1.47 0.82 8.13
N VAL A 89 1.47 -0.43 7.67
CA VAL A 89 0.69 -1.52 8.29
C VAL A 89 1.16 -1.81 9.72
N ILE A 90 2.47 -1.92 9.95
CA ILE A 90 3.04 -2.20 11.27
C ILE A 90 2.65 -1.11 12.27
N ARG A 91 2.78 0.17 11.88
CA ARG A 91 2.36 1.32 12.68
C ARG A 91 0.88 1.21 13.09
N HIS A 92 0.00 0.78 12.18
CA HIS A 92 -1.41 0.56 12.49
C HIS A 92 -1.64 -0.61 13.47
N HIS A 93 -0.84 -1.68 13.40
CA HIS A 93 -0.92 -2.80 14.35
C HIS A 93 -0.46 -2.40 15.75
N GLU A 94 0.62 -1.64 15.86
CA GLU A 94 1.11 -1.13 17.15
C GLU A 94 0.06 -0.24 17.82
N HIS A 95 -0.58 0.68 17.07
CA HIS A 95 -1.65 1.51 17.59
C HIS A 95 -2.88 0.69 18.04
N ALA A 96 -3.26 -0.34 17.28
CA ALA A 96 -4.40 -1.20 17.65
C ALA A 96 -4.10 -2.03 18.91
N ALA A 97 -2.88 -2.56 19.04
CA ALA A 97 -2.45 -3.31 20.23
C ALA A 97 -2.42 -2.41 21.48
N ALA A 98 -1.94 -1.17 21.36
CA ALA A 98 -1.95 -0.20 22.46
C ALA A 98 -3.38 0.10 22.95
N ASN A 99 -4.35 0.20 22.05
CA ASN A 99 -5.75 0.44 22.42
C ASN A 99 -6.44 -0.80 23.01
N HIS A 100 -6.02 -2.02 22.65
CA HIS A 100 -6.57 -3.25 23.24
C HIS A 100 -5.98 -3.60 24.61
N GLY A 101 -4.74 -3.18 24.91
CA GLY A 101 -4.12 -3.37 26.23
C GLY A 101 -4.66 -2.47 27.35
N GLY A 102 -5.51 -1.49 27.03
CA GLY A 102 -6.15 -0.60 28.01
C GLY A 102 -7.47 -1.12 28.61
N ASN A 103 -7.98 -2.27 28.15
CA ASN A 103 -9.32 -2.77 28.50
C ASN A 103 -9.31 -4.05 29.36
N THR A 104 -8.20 -4.33 30.05
CA THR A 104 -8.05 -5.49 30.97
C THR A 104 -7.70 -5.03 32.40
N ASN A 105 -8.56 -4.20 32.98
CA ASN A 105 -8.64 -3.99 34.43
C ASN A 105 -10.09 -3.63 34.79
N ASP A 106 -10.90 -4.66 35.03
CA ASP A 106 -12.08 -4.63 35.90
C ASP A 106 -12.11 -5.95 36.68
#